data_AF-A0A554FTS8-F1
#
_entry.id   AF-A0A554FTS8-F1
#
_cell.length_a   1.000
_cell.length_b   1.000
_cell.length_c   1.000
_cell.angle_alpha   90.00
_cell.angle_beta   90.00
_cell.angle_gamma   90.00
#
_symmetry.space_group_name_H-M   'P 1'
#
loop_
_entity.id
_entity.type
_entity.pdbx_description
1 polymer ?
#
loop_
_entity_poly.entity_id
_entity_poly.type
_entity_poly.pdbx_seq_one_letter_code
_entity_poly.pdbx_strand_id
1 'polypeptide(L)'
;MNGLGRRGTDVEPRLDHLQTKALFLALVDEALPAPQEQAVRSHLDGCEECRQGWDQYARTVERVRTVEREKAPPALASLIAGRVRRQRRFGLRGLHLAHAHHRFPVEVLIPLLLAAAVAAFLLMSS
;
A
#
# COMPACT_ATOMS: atom_id res chain seq x y z
N MET A 1 24.26 -21.88 1.85
CA MET A 1 23.61 -22.34 3.10
C MET A 1 23.98 -21.38 4.22
N ASN A 2 23.06 -20.49 4.62
CA ASN A 2 23.03 -19.94 5.96
C ASN A 2 21.68 -19.27 6.15
N GLY A 3 20.77 -20.04 6.75
CA GLY A 3 19.45 -19.59 7.14
C GLY A 3 19.59 -18.57 8.26
N LEU A 4 19.25 -17.31 7.97
CA LEU A 4 18.91 -16.36 9.00
C LEU A 4 17.49 -16.67 9.44
N GLY A 5 17.41 -17.54 10.46
CA GLY A 5 16.19 -17.84 11.17
C GLY A 5 15.55 -16.54 11.64
N ARG A 6 14.37 -16.24 11.08
CA ARG A 6 13.37 -15.37 11.69
C ARG A 6 13.01 -15.99 13.04
N ARG A 7 13.73 -15.56 14.07
CA ARG A 7 13.45 -15.91 15.45
C ARG A 7 12.21 -15.11 15.84
N GLY A 8 11.12 -15.82 16.11
CA GLY A 8 9.84 -15.26 16.53
C GLY A 8 10.01 -14.32 17.72
N THR A 9 9.30 -13.20 17.66
CA THR A 9 8.86 -12.51 18.86
C THR A 9 7.38 -12.81 18.99
N ASP A 10 7.10 -14.01 19.47
CA ASP A 10 5.81 -14.40 20.06
C ASP A 10 5.68 -13.74 21.45
N VAL A 11 6.03 -12.46 21.53
CA VAL A 11 5.77 -11.62 22.70
C VAL A 11 4.44 -10.99 22.41
N GLU A 12 3.41 -11.48 23.11
CA GLU A 12 2.08 -10.90 23.11
C GLU A 12 2.23 -9.39 23.31
N PRO A 13 1.91 -8.56 22.29
CA PRO A 13 2.22 -7.15 22.35
C PRO A 13 1.34 -6.57 23.44
N ARG A 14 1.95 -6.24 24.59
CA ARG A 14 1.30 -5.44 25.63
C ARG A 14 1.06 -4.07 25.03
N LEU A 15 -0.13 -3.87 24.49
CA LEU A 15 -0.54 -2.61 23.91
C LEU A 15 -0.78 -1.59 25.01
N ASP A 16 -0.16 -0.43 24.86
CA ASP A 16 -0.49 0.76 25.64
C ASP A 16 -1.78 1.42 25.12
N HIS A 17 -2.45 2.23 25.93
CA HIS A 17 -3.70 2.90 25.57
C HIS A 17 -3.59 3.71 24.27
N LEU A 18 -2.47 4.42 24.08
CA LEU A 18 -2.25 5.22 22.88
C LEU A 18 -2.12 4.34 21.63
N GLN A 19 -1.44 3.19 21.76
CA GLN A 19 -1.29 2.23 20.67
C GLN A 19 -2.63 1.57 20.33
N THR A 20 -3.39 1.15 21.34
CA THR A 20 -4.74 0.59 21.16
C THR A 20 -5.65 1.59 20.42
N LYS A 21 -5.68 2.86 20.85
CA LYS A 21 -6.49 3.91 20.20
C LYS A 21 -6.05 4.17 18.76
N ALA A 22 -4.75 4.12 18.46
CA ALA A 22 -4.24 4.28 17.10
C ALA A 22 -4.70 3.15 16.14
N LEU A 23 -5.02 1.97 16.67
CA LEU A 23 -5.44 0.80 15.90
C LEU A 23 -6.95 0.75 15.64
N PHE A 24 -7.76 1.65 16.20
CA PHE A 24 -9.22 1.64 16.04
C PHE A 24 -9.68 1.73 14.58
N LEU A 25 -9.03 2.57 13.76
CA LEU A 25 -9.36 2.69 12.34
C LEU A 25 -9.19 1.36 11.61
N ALA A 26 -8.02 0.74 11.76
CA ALA A 26 -7.71 -0.52 11.13
C ALA A 26 -8.59 -1.67 11.66
N LEU A 27 -9.00 -1.61 12.94
CA LEU A 27 -9.94 -2.58 13.52
C LEU A 27 -11.35 -2.45 12.90
N VAL A 28 -11.86 -1.22 12.71
CA VAL A 28 -13.18 -0.98 12.08
C VAL A 28 -13.23 -1.39 10.62
N ASP A 29 -12.11 -1.25 9.93
CA ASP A 29 -11.98 -1.59 8.51
C ASP A 29 -11.61 -3.07 8.29
N GLU A 30 -11.54 -3.88 9.36
CA GLU A 30 -11.13 -5.29 9.33
C GLU A 30 -9.76 -5.48 8.64
N ALA A 31 -8.88 -4.48 8.78
CA ALA A 31 -7.59 -4.38 8.09
C ALA A 31 -6.39 -4.77 8.98
N LEU A 32 -6.64 -5.22 10.22
CA LEU A 32 -5.60 -5.67 11.13
C LEU A 32 -5.18 -7.13 10.85
N PRO A 33 -3.88 -7.45 10.92
CA PRO A 33 -3.43 -8.84 10.99
C PRO A 33 -3.97 -9.53 12.24
N ALA A 34 -4.34 -10.82 12.14
CA ALA A 34 -4.96 -11.58 13.22
C ALA A 34 -4.26 -11.49 14.59
N PRO A 35 -2.91 -11.51 14.71
CA PRO A 35 -2.25 -11.35 16.01
C PRO A 35 -2.47 -9.97 16.65
N GLN A 36 -2.51 -8.91 15.84
CA GLN A 36 -2.73 -7.54 16.32
C GLN A 36 -4.19 -7.33 16.69
N GLU A 37 -5.12 -7.88 15.91
CA GLU A 37 -6.54 -7.85 16.23
C GLU A 37 -6.81 -8.52 17.58
N GLN A 38 -6.23 -9.71 17.81
CA GLN A 38 -6.37 -10.42 19.08
C GLN A 38 -5.82 -9.61 20.25
N ALA A 39 -4.67 -8.96 20.08
CA ALA A 39 -4.06 -8.11 21.12
C ALA A 39 -4.91 -6.87 21.44
N VAL A 40 -5.50 -6.23 20.42
CA VAL A 40 -6.40 -5.09 20.63
C VAL A 40 -7.66 -5.55 21.37
N ARG A 41 -8.27 -6.66 20.93
CA ARG A 41 -9.47 -7.22 21.58
C ARG A 41 -9.21 -7.59 23.03
N SER A 42 -8.09 -8.26 23.32
CA SER A 42 -7.73 -8.59 24.71
C SER A 42 -7.48 -7.36 25.59
N HIS A 43 -6.90 -6.28 25.03
CA HIS A 43 -6.77 -5.01 25.74
C HIS A 43 -8.14 -4.35 26.01
N LEU A 44 -9.06 -4.37 25.04
CA LEU A 44 -10.42 -3.83 25.23
C LEU A 44 -11.22 -4.61 26.29
N ASP A 45 -11.01 -5.93 26.37
CA ASP A 45 -11.62 -6.79 27.38
C ASP A 45 -11.10 -6.48 28.80
N GLY A 46 -9.86 -6.00 28.92
CA GLY A 46 -9.22 -5.66 30.19
C GLY A 46 -9.27 -4.17 30.60
N CYS A 47 -9.56 -3.26 29.67
CA CYS A 47 -9.50 -1.81 29.92
C CYS A 47 -10.84 -1.12 29.62
N GLU A 48 -11.47 -0.56 30.66
CA GLU A 48 -12.73 0.17 30.54
C GLU A 48 -12.60 1.46 29.71
N GLU A 49 -11.53 2.24 29.91
CA GLU A 49 -11.32 3.50 29.19
C GLU A 49 -11.23 3.27 27.67
N CYS A 50 -10.43 2.30 27.26
CA CYS A 50 -10.28 1.96 25.83
C CYS A 50 -11.57 1.39 25.26
N ARG A 51 -12.35 0.64 26.04
CA ARG A 51 -13.66 0.12 25.61
C ARG A 51 -14.69 1.23 25.38
N GLN A 52 -14.80 2.18 26.31
CA GLN A 52 -15.67 3.34 26.14
C GLN A 52 -15.26 4.17 24.92
N GLY A 53 -13.95 4.37 24.73
CA GLY A 53 -13.41 5.05 23.55
C GLY A 53 -13.73 4.31 22.25
N TRP A 54 -13.61 2.98 22.24
CA TRP A 54 -13.97 2.13 21.11
C TRP A 54 -15.47 2.23 20.78
N ASP A 55 -16.34 2.12 21.77
CA ASP A 55 -17.79 2.21 21.58
C ASP A 55 -18.21 3.56 21.00
N GLN A 56 -17.60 4.65 21.48
CA GLN A 56 -17.87 5.99 20.96
C GLN A 56 -17.41 6.14 19.50
N TYR A 57 -16.22 5.60 19.20
CA TYR A 57 -15.68 5.59 17.84
C TYR A 57 -16.56 4.77 16.89
N ALA A 58 -16.89 3.53 17.25
CA ALA A 58 -17.70 2.62 16.46
C ALA A 58 -19.10 3.19 16.17
N ARG A 59 -19.76 3.80 17.17
CA ARG A 59 -21.05 4.49 16.98
C ARG A 59 -20.95 5.66 16.00
N THR A 60 -19.84 6.39 16.02
CA THR A 60 -19.61 7.51 15.10
C THR A 60 -19.44 7.01 13.67
N VAL A 61 -18.64 5.95 13.48
CA VAL A 61 -18.47 5.31 12.18
C VAL A 61 -19.80 4.80 11.64
N GLU A 62 -20.60 4.13 12.48
CA GLU A 62 -21.89 3.61 12.06
C GLU A 62 -22.82 4.72 11.55
N ARG A 63 -22.87 5.87 12.26
CA ARG A 63 -23.62 7.04 11.79
C ARG A 63 -23.13 7.54 10.44
N VAL A 64 -21.82 7.64 10.24
CA VAL A 64 -21.26 8.08 8.95
C VAL A 64 -21.58 7.09 7.84
N ARG A 65 -21.58 5.78 8.12
CA ARG A 65 -21.93 4.74 7.14
C ARG A 65 -23.38 4.80 6.66
N THR A 66 -24.29 5.32 7.49
CA THR A 66 -25.71 5.50 7.11
C THR A 66 -25.97 6.71 6.19
N VAL A 67 -24.99 7.61 6.02
CA VAL A 67 -25.14 8.77 5.14
C VAL A 67 -25.26 8.29 3.69
N GLU A 68 -26.21 8.87 2.96
CA GLU A 68 -26.42 8.55 1.55
C GLU A 68 -25.14 8.78 0.74
N ARG A 69 -24.74 7.75 -0.02
CA ARG A 69 -23.57 7.84 -0.89
C ARG A 69 -23.90 8.72 -2.09
N GLU A 70 -23.34 9.92 -2.12
CA GLU A 70 -23.45 10.84 -3.24
C GLU A 70 -22.89 10.20 -4.51
N LYS A 71 -23.68 10.19 -5.59
CA LYS A 71 -23.22 9.67 -6.88
C LYS A 71 -22.20 10.64 -7.49
N ALA A 72 -21.18 10.08 -8.12
CA ALA A 72 -20.23 10.87 -8.88
C ALA A 72 -20.96 11.69 -9.96
N PRO A 73 -20.67 13.00 -10.11
CA PRO A 73 -21.23 13.82 -11.19
C PRO A 73 -20.93 13.19 -12.55
N PRO A 74 -21.86 13.23 -13.53
CA PRO A 74 -21.72 12.51 -14.79
C PRO A 74 -20.50 12.95 -15.62
N ALA A 75 -20.08 14.21 -15.48
CA ALA A 75 -18.90 14.74 -16.16
C ALA A 75 -17.57 14.36 -15.48
N LEU A 76 -17.57 13.83 -14.26
CA LEU A 76 -16.35 13.58 -13.50
C LEU A 76 -15.46 12.53 -14.20
N ALA A 77 -16.08 11.46 -14.70
CA ALA A 77 -15.36 10.39 -15.39
C ALA A 77 -14.62 10.89 -16.64
N SER A 78 -15.25 11.74 -17.46
CA SER A 78 -14.64 12.28 -18.67
C SER A 78 -13.55 13.30 -18.36
N LEU A 79 -13.71 14.12 -17.31
CA LEU A 79 -12.70 15.05 -16.84
C LEU A 79 -11.44 14.33 -16.34
N ILE A 80 -11.62 13.29 -15.52
CA ILE A 80 -10.50 12.47 -15.01
C ILE A 80 -9.82 11.75 -16.18
N ALA A 81 -10.58 11.10 -17.06
CA ALA A 81 -10.03 10.41 -18.23
C ALA A 81 -9.22 11.35 -19.14
N GLY A 82 -9.72 12.56 -19.37
CA GLY A 82 -9.02 13.60 -20.13
C GLY A 82 -7.74 14.08 -19.46
N ARG A 83 -7.70 14.16 -18.13
CA ARG A 83 -6.49 14.49 -17.36
C ARG A 83 -5.46 13.36 -17.41
N VAL A 84 -5.87 12.12 -17.16
CA VAL A 84 -4.98 10.94 -17.18
C VAL A 84 -4.37 10.73 -18.58
N ARG A 85 -5.17 10.87 -19.65
CA ARG A 85 -4.67 10.79 -21.03
C ARG A 85 -3.62 11.86 -21.33
N ARG A 86 -3.83 13.09 -20.88
CA ARG A 86 -2.84 14.17 -21.05
C ARG A 86 -1.55 13.85 -20.30
N GLN A 87 -1.64 13.45 -19.03
CA GLN A 87 -0.47 13.09 -18.23
C GLN A 87 0.34 11.93 -18.84
N ARG A 88 -0.32 10.87 -19.31
CA ARG A 88 0.35 9.76 -20.01
C ARG A 88 1.02 10.19 -21.31
N ARG A 89 0.39 11.08 -22.09
CA ARG A 89 0.99 11.63 -23.32
C ARG A 89 2.23 12.47 -23.03
N PHE A 90 2.25 13.24 -21.94
CA PHE A 90 3.44 13.97 -21.53
C PHE A 90 4.57 13.05 -21.02
N GLY A 91 4.25 11.97 -20.30
CA GLY A 91 5.24 10.96 -19.89
C GLY A 91 5.88 10.23 -21.08
N LEU A 92 5.08 9.83 -22.07
CA LEU A 92 5.57 9.20 -23.30
C LEU A 92 6.33 10.18 -24.20
N ARG A 93 5.90 11.45 -24.28
CA ARG A 93 6.64 12.51 -24.99
C ARG A 93 7.97 12.82 -24.31
N GLY A 94 8.04 12.78 -22.98
CA GLY A 94 9.29 12.90 -22.23
C GLY A 94 10.28 11.79 -22.57
N LEU A 95 9.81 10.54 -22.67
CA LEU A 95 10.63 9.41 -23.12
C LEU A 95 11.08 9.55 -24.59
N HIS A 96 10.20 10.01 -25.47
CA HIS A 96 10.53 10.27 -26.87
C HIS A 96 11.53 11.42 -27.03
N LEU A 97 11.41 12.49 -26.25
CA LEU A 97 12.37 13.60 -26.24
C LEU A 97 13.70 13.20 -25.61
N ALA A 98 13.68 12.38 -24.56
CA ALA A 98 14.89 11.78 -23.99
C ALA A 98 15.61 10.90 -25.01
N HIS A 99 14.89 10.07 -25.77
CA HIS A 99 15.46 9.29 -26.89
C HIS A 99 15.94 10.19 -28.04
N ALA A 100 15.25 11.29 -28.33
CA ALA A 100 15.68 12.22 -29.38
C ALA A 100 16.95 13.00 -28.99
N HIS A 101 17.10 13.33 -27.70
CA HIS A 101 18.24 14.09 -27.17
C HIS A 101 19.44 13.20 -26.78
N HIS A 102 19.20 11.90 -26.55
CA HIS A 102 20.21 10.85 -26.45
C HIS A 102 20.13 9.94 -27.68
N ARG A 103 20.70 10.38 -28.81
CA ARG A 103 21.02 9.51 -29.95
C ARG A 103 22.09 8.48 -29.55
N PHE A 104 21.74 7.52 -28.68
CA PHE A 104 22.53 6.31 -28.57
C PHE A 104 22.21 5.46 -29.80
N PRO A 105 23.19 5.17 -30.67
CA PRO A 105 23.00 4.29 -31.82
C PRO A 105 22.39 2.97 -31.33
N VAL A 106 21.26 2.58 -31.91
CA VAL A 106 20.52 1.35 -31.55
C VAL A 106 21.43 0.12 -31.68
N GLU A 107 22.43 0.23 -32.55
CA GLU A 107 23.52 -0.72 -32.79
C GLU A 107 24.34 -1.03 -31.53
N VAL A 108 24.41 -0.13 -30.54
CA VAL A 108 25.16 -0.34 -29.28
C VAL A 108 24.24 -0.82 -28.15
N LEU A 109 22.97 -0.39 -28.15
CA LEU A 109 22.02 -0.74 -27.09
C LEU A 109 21.63 -2.22 -27.14
N ILE A 110 21.37 -2.76 -28.33
CA ILE A 110 20.98 -4.16 -28.53
C ILE A 110 22.05 -5.14 -28.02
N PRO A 111 23.33 -5.05 -28.42
CA PRO A 111 24.35 -5.98 -27.94
C PRO A 111 24.59 -5.85 -26.43
N LEU A 112 24.49 -4.65 -25.86
CA LEU A 112 24.64 -4.44 -24.42
C LEU A 112 23.52 -5.11 -23.62
N LEU A 113 22.26 -4.99 -24.08
CA LEU A 113 21.11 -5.66 -23.46
C LEU A 113 21.20 -7.18 -23.58
N LEU A 114 21.64 -7.69 -24.74
CA LEU A 114 21.87 -9.12 -24.94
C LEU A 114 22.96 -9.64 -24.01
N ALA A 115 24.09 -8.93 -23.91
CA ALA A 115 25.19 -9.30 -23.02
C ALA A 115 24.74 -9.32 -21.55
N ALA A 116 23.96 -8.32 -21.11
CA ALA A 116 23.40 -8.29 -19.76
C ALA A 116 22.42 -9.44 -19.50
N ALA A 117 21.55 -9.75 -20.47
CA ALA A 117 20.60 -10.86 -20.35
C ALA A 117 21.32 -12.22 -20.26
N VAL A 118 22.36 -12.43 -21.08
CA VAL A 118 23.19 -13.64 -21.04
C VAL A 118 23.93 -13.75 -19.71
N ALA A 119 24.54 -12.66 -19.22
CA ALA A 119 25.23 -12.65 -17.93
C ALA A 119 24.26 -12.99 -16.77
N ALA A 120 23.06 -12.42 -16.78
CA ALA A 120 22.03 -12.71 -15.78
C ALA A 120 21.56 -14.18 -15.86
N PHE A 121 21.39 -14.72 -17.07
CA PHE A 121 21.03 -16.12 -17.26
C PHE A 121 22.12 -17.05 -16.72
N LEU A 122 23.38 -16.77 -17.02
CA LEU A 122 24.52 -17.56 -16.53
C LEU A 122 24.59 -17.56 -15.00
N LEU A 123 24.45 -16.38 -14.37
CA LEU A 123 24.43 -16.24 -12.91
C LEU A 123 23.24 -16.94 -12.24
N MET A 124 22.11 -17.06 -12.94
CA MET A 124 20.93 -17.75 -12.42
C MET A 124 21.01 -19.28 -12.65
N SER A 125 21.81 -19.70 -13.63
CA SER A 125 22.04 -21.11 -13.98
C SER A 125 23.24 -21.76 -13.26
N SER A 126 24.07 -20.96 -12.59
CA SER A 126 25.20 -21.40 -11.75
C SER A 126 24.79 -21.56 -10.29
#